data_AF-A0AB37QNQ9-F1
#
_entry.id   AF-A0AB37QNQ9-F1
#
_cell.length_a   1.000
_cell.length_b   1.000
_cell.length_c   1.000
_cell.angle_alpha   90.00
_cell.angle_beta   90.00
_cell.angle_gamma   90.00
#
_symmetry.space_group_name_H-M   'P 1'
#
loop_
_entity.id
_entity.type
_entity.pdbx_description
1 polymer ?
#
loop_
_entity_poly.entity_id
_entity_poly.type
_entity_poly.pdbx_seq_one_letter_code
_entity_poly.pdbx_strand_id
1 'polypeptide(L)'
;FTWGMKFRLAPLAEGGVILSGDFHPGAVAIAKRMRGVYLSAGKAWRVQGTAELVRSNLILELGLAEDQFEILDTLQELLADGSVSPVREVTSISLGGYSPEPTKSEEEVSDSGIYLASVPSIKNTELTNAEIDKALEEFSLMGHQPAGIRHLLQRTSALLADDMGLGKTRQAVIAAGIRAQSKPVLVIVLNSLIINWQREILMVFPQAQIALQTFDAQAGWIIVNYERLGDFVMHASSFAVMVIDEAHRLKEPTAAWTRHGFDIAAQVQNRYLLTGTPVLNREAELHTLLRLSGHPIGQLPLNEFCERFAGSP
;
A
#
# COMPACT_ATOMS: atom_id res chain seq x y z
N PHE A 1 17.04 -9.40 13.75
CA PHE A 1 16.94 -10.42 12.68
C PHE A 1 17.55 -9.83 11.42
N THR A 2 18.74 -10.27 11.03
CA THR A 2 19.51 -9.75 9.87
C THR A 2 19.61 -10.77 8.72
N TRP A 3 18.94 -11.91 8.87
CA TRP A 3 18.97 -13.01 7.90
C TRP A 3 18.21 -12.62 6.62
N GLY A 4 18.88 -12.71 5.47
CA GLY A 4 18.32 -12.38 4.15
C GLY A 4 18.43 -10.92 3.73
N MET A 5 18.96 -10.03 4.57
CA MET A 5 19.18 -8.63 4.19
C MET A 5 20.25 -8.51 3.13
N LYS A 6 20.08 -7.57 2.19
CA LYS A 6 21.09 -7.21 1.19
C LYS A 6 21.38 -5.72 1.22
N PHE A 7 22.66 -5.38 1.20
CA PHE A 7 23.15 -4.02 1.13
C PHE A 7 24.03 -3.84 -0.11
N ARG A 8 23.88 -2.70 -0.77
CA ARG A 8 24.70 -2.29 -1.90
C ARG A 8 25.49 -1.05 -1.54
N LEU A 9 26.79 -1.09 -1.81
CA LEU A 9 27.74 -0.03 -1.56
C LEU A 9 28.31 0.45 -2.90
N ALA A 10 28.01 1.68 -3.25
CA ALA A 10 28.50 2.28 -4.50
C ALA A 10 29.45 3.43 -4.20
N PRO A 11 30.76 3.32 -4.52
CA PRO A 11 31.72 4.39 -4.31
C PRO A 11 31.38 5.62 -5.17
N LEU A 12 31.53 6.82 -4.60
CA LEU A 12 31.30 8.10 -5.29
C LEU A 12 32.59 8.68 -5.86
N ALA A 13 32.52 9.29 -7.04
CA ALA A 13 33.64 9.97 -7.69
C ALA A 13 34.19 11.15 -6.86
N GLU A 14 33.33 11.88 -6.16
CA GLU A 14 33.71 13.00 -5.27
C GLU A 14 34.14 12.53 -3.86
N GLY A 15 34.24 11.23 -3.64
CA GLY A 15 34.53 10.64 -2.34
C GLY A 15 33.28 10.35 -1.49
N GLY A 16 33.36 9.26 -0.72
CA GLY A 16 32.25 8.69 0.02
C GLY A 16 31.60 7.51 -0.72
N VAL A 17 30.54 6.97 -0.12
CA VAL A 17 29.84 5.77 -0.58
C VAL A 17 28.34 5.97 -0.45
N ILE A 18 27.60 5.48 -1.44
CA ILE A 18 26.16 5.31 -1.36
C ILE A 18 25.87 3.94 -0.75
N LEU A 19 25.26 3.95 0.44
CA LEU A 19 24.72 2.77 1.11
C LEU A 19 23.22 2.67 0.82
N SER A 20 22.84 1.66 0.06
CA SER A 20 21.44 1.33 -0.27
C SER A 20 21.15 -0.12 0.11
N GLY A 21 19.88 -0.49 0.24
CA GLY A 21 19.49 -1.85 0.60
C GLY A 21 18.34 -1.91 1.59
N ASP A 22 18.19 -3.07 2.22
CA ASP A 22 17.09 -3.32 3.16
C ASP A 22 17.18 -2.42 4.40
N PHE A 23 16.02 -1.96 4.86
CA PHE A 23 15.96 -1.07 6.01
C PHE A 23 16.33 -1.81 7.31
N HIS A 24 17.38 -1.35 7.99
CA HIS A 24 17.72 -1.78 9.34
C HIS A 24 17.96 -0.57 10.26
N PRO A 25 17.34 -0.50 11.45
CA PRO A 25 17.59 0.59 12.41
C PRO A 25 19.07 0.74 12.76
N GLY A 26 19.80 -0.37 12.87
CA GLY A 26 21.25 -0.36 13.11
C GLY A 26 22.05 0.18 11.92
N ALA A 27 21.65 -0.12 10.68
CA ALA A 27 22.31 0.44 9.49
C ALA A 27 22.11 1.96 9.39
N VAL A 28 20.90 2.44 9.76
CA VAL A 28 20.61 3.88 9.87
C VAL A 28 21.45 4.53 10.97
N ALA A 29 21.61 3.88 12.13
CA ALA A 29 22.43 4.40 13.22
C ALA A 29 23.92 4.50 12.83
N ILE A 30 24.44 3.50 12.10
CA ILE A 30 25.80 3.50 11.56
C ILE A 30 25.95 4.62 10.53
N ALA A 31 25.03 4.75 9.58
CA ALA A 31 25.05 5.82 8.58
C ALA A 31 25.05 7.22 9.24
N LYS A 32 24.18 7.46 10.24
CA LYS A 32 24.14 8.73 10.98
C LYS A 32 25.44 9.01 11.76
N ARG A 33 26.03 7.99 12.39
CA ARG A 33 27.30 8.12 13.14
C ARG A 33 28.48 8.45 12.24
N MET A 34 28.48 7.90 11.02
CA MET A 34 29.43 8.23 9.96
C MET A 34 29.10 9.56 9.25
N ARG A 35 28.28 10.43 9.88
CA ARG A 35 27.81 11.72 9.37
C ARG A 35 27.13 11.61 8.00
N GLY A 36 26.44 10.51 7.76
CA GLY A 36 25.76 10.25 6.50
C GLY A 36 24.52 11.12 6.32
N VAL A 37 24.27 11.49 5.08
CA VAL A 37 23.09 12.26 4.65
C VAL A 37 22.17 11.32 3.88
N TYR A 38 20.90 11.30 4.26
CA TYR A 38 19.91 10.51 3.54
C TYR A 38 19.54 11.19 2.22
N LEU A 39 19.70 10.46 1.12
CA LEU A 39 19.31 10.89 -0.21
C LEU A 39 17.95 10.27 -0.52
N SER A 40 16.92 11.11 -0.51
CA SER A 40 15.54 10.71 -0.78
C SER A 40 15.36 10.17 -2.21
N ALA A 41 16.02 10.79 -3.19
CA ALA A 41 15.92 10.41 -4.60
C ALA A 41 16.45 8.98 -4.87
N GLY A 42 17.55 8.59 -4.22
CA GLY A 42 18.14 7.25 -4.34
C GLY A 42 17.69 6.24 -3.28
N LYS A 43 16.84 6.64 -2.33
CA LYS A 43 16.51 5.89 -1.09
C LYS A 43 17.75 5.30 -0.41
N ALA A 44 18.82 6.08 -0.37
CA ALA A 44 20.13 5.61 0.03
C ALA A 44 20.80 6.62 0.97
N TRP A 45 21.83 6.19 1.69
CA TRP A 45 22.63 7.06 2.53
C TRP A 45 23.92 7.40 1.81
N ARG A 46 24.22 8.69 1.64
CA ARG A 46 25.58 9.13 1.34
C ARG A 46 26.37 9.09 2.63
N VAL A 47 27.38 8.24 2.70
CA VAL A 47 28.24 8.07 3.87
C VAL A 47 29.67 8.45 3.50
N GLN A 48 30.39 9.11 4.40
CA GLN A 48 31.80 9.45 4.19
C GLN A 48 32.69 8.22 4.47
N GLY A 49 33.68 7.93 3.63
CA GLY A 49 34.58 6.78 3.76
C GLY A 49 34.64 5.91 2.50
N THR A 50 35.33 4.77 2.58
CA THR A 50 35.39 3.76 1.49
C THR A 50 34.32 2.68 1.68
N ALA A 51 34.02 1.93 0.62
CA ALA A 51 32.99 0.88 0.67
C ALA A 51 33.38 -0.22 1.67
N GLU A 52 34.66 -0.55 1.77
CA GLU A 52 35.20 -1.52 2.71
C GLU A 52 34.97 -1.07 4.15
N LEU A 53 35.20 0.21 4.45
CA LEU A 53 35.01 0.75 5.80
C LEU A 53 33.54 0.71 6.23
N VAL A 54 32.62 1.10 5.32
CA VAL A 54 31.18 1.04 5.58
C VAL A 54 30.72 -0.41 5.76
N ARG A 55 31.19 -1.33 4.92
CA ARG A 55 30.92 -2.77 5.03
C ARG A 55 31.41 -3.33 6.36
N SER A 56 32.66 -3.06 6.74
CA SER A 56 33.24 -3.56 7.99
C SER A 56 32.46 -3.10 9.21
N ASN A 57 32.01 -1.84 9.25
CA ASN A 57 31.16 -1.35 10.35
C ASN A 57 29.79 -2.05 10.40
N LEU A 58 29.18 -2.29 9.24
CA LEU A 58 27.90 -3.01 9.15
C LEU A 58 28.03 -4.48 9.58
N ILE A 59 29.11 -5.16 9.19
CA ILE A 59 29.41 -6.54 9.62
C ILE A 59 29.64 -6.60 11.13
N LEU A 60 30.53 -5.76 11.67
CA LEU A 60 30.92 -5.81 13.08
C LEU A 60 29.76 -5.50 14.04
N GLU A 61 28.90 -4.54 13.70
CA GLU A 61 27.81 -4.13 14.60
C GLU A 61 26.50 -4.89 14.38
N LEU A 62 26.22 -5.36 13.15
CA LEU A 62 24.94 -6.02 12.83
C LEU A 62 25.08 -7.54 12.64
N GLY A 63 26.30 -8.08 12.67
CA GLY A 63 26.56 -9.50 12.47
C GLY A 63 26.17 -9.99 11.07
N LEU A 64 26.29 -9.13 10.06
CA LEU A 64 25.99 -9.46 8.67
C LEU A 64 27.13 -10.29 8.05
N ALA A 65 26.80 -11.20 7.14
CA ALA A 65 27.77 -11.96 6.37
C ALA A 65 28.24 -11.19 5.12
N GLU A 66 29.43 -11.52 4.59
CA GLU A 66 30.01 -10.79 3.46
C GLU A 66 29.18 -10.91 2.17
N ASP A 67 28.52 -12.04 1.97
CA ASP A 67 27.63 -12.33 0.83
C ASP A 67 26.34 -11.49 0.84
N GLN A 68 26.05 -10.80 1.95
CA GLN A 68 24.96 -9.84 2.07
C GLN A 68 25.32 -8.46 1.51
N PHE A 69 26.54 -8.27 0.99
CA PHE A 69 27.01 -7.01 0.44
C PHE A 69 27.39 -7.12 -1.03
N GLU A 70 26.89 -6.17 -1.82
CA GLU A 70 27.31 -5.95 -3.21
C GLU A 70 28.06 -4.62 -3.28
N ILE A 71 29.37 -4.66 -3.57
CA ILE A 71 30.17 -3.45 -3.83
C ILE A 71 30.24 -3.26 -5.34
N LEU A 72 29.88 -2.08 -5.83
CA LEU A 72 29.99 -1.77 -7.25
C LEU A 72 31.40 -1.32 -7.61
N ASP A 73 31.94 -1.88 -8.69
CA ASP A 73 33.28 -1.53 -9.21
C ASP A 73 33.29 -0.21 -10.00
N THR A 74 32.10 0.27 -10.39
CA THR A 74 31.93 1.52 -11.13
C THR A 74 31.70 2.70 -10.19
N LEU A 75 32.49 3.77 -10.37
CA LEU A 75 32.26 5.03 -9.66
C LEU A 75 30.91 5.64 -10.05
N GLN A 76 30.23 6.19 -9.06
CA GLN A 76 28.97 6.88 -9.21
C GLN A 76 29.16 8.40 -9.03
N GLU A 77 28.46 9.20 -9.82
CA GLU A 77 28.31 10.63 -9.65
C GLU A 77 27.02 10.94 -8.91
N LEU A 78 27.10 11.85 -7.93
CA LEU A 78 25.93 12.37 -7.22
C LEU A 78 25.48 13.66 -7.93
N LEU A 79 24.27 13.64 -8.47
CA LEU A 79 23.69 14.78 -9.15
C LEU A 79 23.11 15.78 -8.14
N ALA A 80 22.95 17.04 -8.58
CA ALA A 80 22.50 18.14 -7.72
C ALA A 80 21.08 17.94 -7.14
N ASP A 81 20.28 17.09 -7.77
CA ASP A 81 18.95 16.66 -7.32
C ASP A 81 18.98 15.50 -6.31
N GLY A 82 20.18 15.02 -5.95
CA GLY A 82 20.39 13.91 -5.02
C GLY A 82 20.25 12.53 -5.65
N SER A 83 20.04 12.44 -6.96
CA SER A 83 20.09 11.18 -7.72
C SER A 83 21.53 10.76 -8.00
N VAL A 84 21.72 9.49 -8.36
CA VAL A 84 23.04 8.88 -8.50
C VAL A 84 23.14 8.20 -9.87
N SER A 85 24.21 8.49 -10.63
CA SER A 85 24.44 7.95 -11.97
C SER A 85 25.85 7.36 -12.10
N PRO A 86 26.05 6.25 -12.84
CA PRO A 86 27.39 5.73 -13.11
C PRO A 86 28.21 6.73 -13.95
N VAL A 87 29.47 6.92 -13.58
CA VAL A 87 30.43 7.74 -14.36
C VAL A 87 30.74 7.00 -15.65
N ARG A 88 30.33 7.55 -16.79
CA ARG A 88 30.67 6.98 -18.10
C ARG A 88 32.13 7.32 -18.43
N GLU A 89 33.00 6.32 -18.46
CA GLU A 89 34.29 6.46 -19.16
C GLU A 89 34.00 6.67 -20.66
N VAL A 90 34.17 7.89 -21.15
CA VAL A 90 34.15 8.19 -22.59
C VAL A 90 35.43 7.65 -23.20
N THR A 91 35.42 6.40 -23.66
CA THR A 91 36.27 5.97 -24.78
C THR A 91 35.60 4.83 -25.56
N SER A 92 35.12 5.15 -26.76
CA SER A 92 35.42 4.46 -28.03
C SER A 92 34.25 4.45 -29.03
N ILE A 93 34.47 5.21 -30.11
CA ILE A 93 34.29 4.90 -31.53
C ILE A 93 33.01 4.13 -31.94
N SER A 94 32.16 4.85 -32.67
CA SER A 94 31.00 4.33 -33.39
C SER A 94 31.43 3.42 -34.56
N LEU A 95 31.05 2.14 -34.51
CA LEU A 95 31.08 1.22 -35.64
C LEU A 95 29.67 0.65 -35.83
N GLY A 96 29.12 0.89 -37.02
CA GLY A 96 27.75 0.56 -37.37
C GLY A 96 27.45 -0.93 -37.27
N GLY A 97 26.33 -1.22 -36.64
CA GLY A 97 25.58 -2.45 -36.76
C GLY A 97 24.12 -2.09 -36.50
N TYR A 98 23.23 -2.51 -37.38
CA TYR A 98 21.79 -2.28 -37.29
C TYR A 98 21.26 -2.59 -35.88
N SER A 99 20.84 -1.56 -35.14
CA SER A 99 19.85 -1.74 -34.09
C SER A 99 18.49 -1.96 -34.78
N PRO A 100 17.71 -2.98 -34.40
CA PRO A 100 16.33 -3.04 -34.85
C PRO A 100 15.64 -1.74 -34.42
N GLU A 101 14.91 -1.10 -35.34
CA GLU A 101 14.10 0.07 -34.99
C GLU A 101 13.17 -0.32 -33.83
N PRO A 102 13.23 0.36 -32.68
CA PRO A 102 12.18 0.21 -31.69
C PRO A 102 10.90 0.72 -32.35
N THR A 103 9.95 -0.18 -32.53
CA THR A 103 8.54 0.17 -32.72
C THR A 103 8.24 1.32 -31.76
N LYS A 104 7.68 2.43 -32.26
CA LYS A 104 7.23 3.55 -31.42
C LYS A 104 6.20 3.03 -30.42
N SER A 105 6.65 2.62 -29.24
CA SER A 105 5.84 2.51 -28.04
C SER A 105 6.04 3.81 -27.29
N GLU A 106 5.00 4.63 -27.33
CA GLU A 106 4.52 5.56 -26.30
C GLU A 106 5.60 6.17 -25.39
N GLU A 107 5.77 7.47 -25.55
CA GLU A 107 6.47 8.42 -24.68
C GLU A 107 6.67 7.91 -23.25
N GLU A 108 7.93 7.63 -22.89
CA GLU A 108 8.35 7.42 -21.51
C GLU A 108 8.14 8.72 -20.73
N VAL A 109 6.94 8.86 -20.17
CA VAL A 109 6.69 9.80 -19.09
C VAL A 109 7.47 9.29 -17.88
N SER A 110 8.42 10.10 -17.42
CA SER A 110 9.21 9.86 -16.22
C SER A 110 8.31 9.86 -14.97
N ASP A 111 7.67 8.74 -14.66
CA ASP A 111 7.03 8.54 -13.37
C ASP A 111 8.06 7.94 -12.42
N SER A 112 8.47 8.72 -11.42
CA SER A 112 9.25 8.26 -10.26
C SER A 112 8.36 7.41 -9.34
N GLY A 113 7.75 6.37 -9.91
CA GLY A 113 6.56 5.71 -9.40
C GLY A 113 6.82 4.88 -8.15
N ILE A 114 6.18 5.26 -7.05
CA ILE A 114 5.96 4.36 -5.92
C ILE A 114 4.92 3.32 -6.38
N TYR A 115 5.37 2.09 -6.60
CA TYR A 115 4.50 0.98 -7.00
C TYR A 115 3.65 0.51 -5.82
N LEU A 116 2.36 0.88 -5.83
CA LEU A 116 1.33 0.21 -5.04
C LEU A 116 0.82 -1.02 -5.82
N ALA A 117 0.49 -2.10 -5.11
CA ALA A 117 -0.05 -3.30 -5.73
C ALA A 117 -1.29 -3.00 -6.59
N SER A 118 -1.40 -3.68 -7.73
CA SER A 118 -2.56 -3.55 -8.61
C SER A 118 -3.78 -4.18 -7.95
N VAL A 119 -4.84 -3.40 -7.77
CA VAL A 119 -6.09 -3.86 -7.15
C VAL A 119 -7.07 -4.32 -8.24
N PRO A 120 -7.79 -5.45 -8.06
CA PRO A 120 -8.78 -5.93 -9.01
C PRO A 120 -9.87 -4.89 -9.29
N SER A 121 -10.26 -4.73 -10.56
CA SER A 121 -11.32 -3.79 -10.93
C SER A 121 -12.67 -4.13 -10.30
N ILE A 122 -13.51 -3.11 -10.10
CA ILE A 122 -14.89 -3.28 -9.62
C ILE A 122 -15.69 -4.10 -10.62
N LYS A 123 -16.40 -5.13 -10.14
CA LYS A 123 -17.34 -5.95 -10.92
C LYS A 123 -18.70 -5.95 -10.25
N ASN A 124 -19.76 -6.11 -11.03
CA ASN A 124 -21.09 -6.37 -10.48
C ASN A 124 -21.14 -7.79 -9.91
N THR A 125 -21.89 -7.98 -8.85
CA THR A 125 -22.17 -9.30 -8.26
C THR A 125 -23.44 -9.88 -8.86
N GLU A 126 -23.68 -11.16 -8.58
CA GLU A 126 -24.88 -11.89 -9.03
C GLU A 126 -26.12 -11.60 -8.15
N LEU A 127 -25.95 -10.91 -7.02
CA LEU A 127 -27.02 -10.65 -6.06
C LEU A 127 -28.04 -9.67 -6.64
N THR A 128 -29.28 -10.13 -6.76
CA THR A 128 -30.41 -9.31 -7.18
C THR A 128 -30.95 -8.45 -6.04
N ASN A 129 -31.64 -7.36 -6.37
CA ASN A 129 -32.27 -6.51 -5.35
C ASN A 129 -33.26 -7.29 -4.49
N ALA A 130 -34.02 -8.21 -5.08
CA ALA A 130 -35.00 -9.01 -4.34
C ALA A 130 -34.33 -9.94 -3.32
N GLU A 131 -33.20 -10.56 -3.67
CA GLU A 131 -32.43 -11.40 -2.73
C GLU A 131 -31.82 -10.58 -1.60
N ILE A 132 -31.29 -9.40 -1.92
CA ILE A 132 -30.77 -8.46 -0.92
C ILE A 132 -31.90 -8.03 0.02
N ASP A 133 -33.01 -7.54 -0.53
CA ASP A 133 -34.13 -7.03 0.27
C ASP A 133 -34.69 -8.10 1.21
N LYS A 134 -34.81 -9.35 0.72
CA LYS A 134 -35.20 -10.49 1.55
C LYS A 134 -34.21 -10.75 2.68
N ALA A 135 -32.91 -10.69 2.42
CA ALA A 135 -31.89 -10.84 3.47
C ALA A 135 -31.91 -9.68 4.49
N LEU A 136 -32.39 -8.50 4.09
CA LEU A 136 -32.47 -7.33 4.97
C LEU A 136 -33.66 -7.34 5.93
N GLU A 137 -34.68 -8.18 5.69
CA GLU A 137 -35.89 -8.27 6.53
C GLU A 137 -35.57 -8.66 7.99
N GLU A 138 -34.48 -9.39 8.21
CA GLU A 138 -34.03 -9.82 9.56
C GLU A 138 -33.39 -8.67 10.37
N PHE A 139 -33.08 -7.53 9.75
CA PHE A 139 -32.38 -6.43 10.39
C PHE A 139 -33.28 -5.21 10.58
N SER A 140 -33.27 -4.65 11.79
CA SER A 140 -33.84 -3.32 12.02
C SER A 140 -32.90 -2.24 11.47
N LEU A 141 -33.38 -1.53 10.43
CA LEU A 141 -32.64 -0.56 9.63
C LEU A 141 -33.38 0.78 9.52
N MET A 142 -32.63 1.88 9.44
CA MET A 142 -33.17 3.20 9.09
C MET A 142 -33.52 3.24 7.59
N GLY A 143 -34.47 4.08 7.18
CA GLY A 143 -35.01 4.08 5.82
C GLY A 143 -33.96 4.25 4.69
N HIS A 144 -32.84 4.91 4.95
CA HIS A 144 -31.75 5.10 3.97
C HIS A 144 -30.75 3.93 3.92
N GLN A 145 -30.62 3.15 5.00
CA GLN A 145 -29.58 2.11 5.13
C GLN A 145 -29.70 0.96 4.10
N PRO A 146 -30.89 0.49 3.69
CA PRO A 146 -31.01 -0.53 2.66
C PRO A 146 -30.37 -0.12 1.33
N ALA A 147 -30.40 1.18 0.98
CA ALA A 147 -29.81 1.66 -0.26
C ALA A 147 -28.27 1.53 -0.25
N GLY A 148 -27.62 1.87 0.86
CA GLY A 148 -26.17 1.71 0.99
C GLY A 148 -25.73 0.26 1.13
N ILE A 149 -26.50 -0.59 1.81
CA ILE A 149 -26.21 -2.04 1.86
C ILE A 149 -26.33 -2.68 0.46
N ARG A 150 -27.36 -2.31 -0.31
CA ARG A 150 -27.50 -2.72 -1.71
C ARG A 150 -26.33 -2.24 -2.56
N HIS A 151 -25.91 -0.98 -2.39
CA HIS A 151 -24.75 -0.43 -3.09
C HIS A 151 -23.47 -1.25 -2.86
N LEU A 152 -23.23 -1.69 -1.62
CA LEU A 152 -22.11 -2.56 -1.23
C LEU A 152 -22.24 -3.99 -1.78
N LEU A 153 -23.43 -4.59 -1.72
CA LEU A 153 -23.64 -5.99 -2.10
C LEU A 153 -23.67 -6.23 -3.61
N GLN A 154 -24.12 -5.24 -4.39
CA GLN A 154 -24.19 -5.33 -5.86
C GLN A 154 -22.83 -5.25 -6.55
N ARG A 155 -21.76 -4.86 -5.85
CA ARG A 155 -20.42 -4.67 -6.42
C ARG A 155 -19.39 -5.41 -5.59
N THR A 156 -18.31 -5.83 -6.23
CA THR A 156 -17.14 -6.36 -5.51
C THR A 156 -16.48 -5.28 -4.67
N SER A 157 -16.46 -4.02 -5.11
CA SER A 157 -15.97 -2.93 -4.28
C SER A 157 -16.79 -1.67 -4.44
N ALA A 158 -16.91 -0.93 -3.34
CA ALA A 158 -17.74 0.26 -3.24
C ALA A 158 -17.23 1.18 -2.12
N LEU A 159 -17.51 2.47 -2.27
CA LEU A 159 -17.21 3.52 -1.30
C LEU A 159 -18.52 4.03 -0.71
N LEU A 160 -18.72 3.86 0.60
CA LEU A 160 -19.77 4.53 1.34
C LEU A 160 -19.22 5.84 1.91
N ALA A 161 -19.66 6.93 1.28
CA ALA A 161 -19.28 8.29 1.61
C ALA A 161 -20.36 9.08 2.36
N ASP A 162 -21.33 8.38 2.97
CA ASP A 162 -22.41 9.01 3.75
C ASP A 162 -21.86 9.86 4.89
N ASP A 163 -22.62 10.86 5.35
CA ASP A 163 -22.24 11.69 6.50
C ASP A 163 -22.00 10.89 7.78
N MET A 164 -21.24 11.48 8.71
CA MET A 164 -21.01 10.92 10.04
C MET A 164 -22.34 10.76 10.79
N GLY A 165 -22.52 9.65 11.51
CA GLY A 165 -23.74 9.38 12.28
C GLY A 165 -24.87 8.67 11.53
N LEU A 166 -24.77 8.47 10.20
CA LEU A 166 -25.79 7.77 9.41
C LEU A 166 -25.74 6.23 9.49
N GLY A 167 -24.88 5.67 10.35
CA GLY A 167 -24.80 4.23 10.60
C GLY A 167 -24.02 3.44 9.53
N LYS A 168 -23.01 4.05 8.89
CA LYS A 168 -22.14 3.38 7.90
C LYS A 168 -21.56 2.05 8.41
N THR A 169 -21.11 2.02 9.66
CA THR A 169 -20.58 0.82 10.31
C THR A 169 -21.58 -0.33 10.27
N ARG A 170 -22.83 -0.08 10.67
CA ARG A 170 -23.90 -1.09 10.66
C ARG A 170 -24.20 -1.60 9.24
N GLN A 171 -24.26 -0.69 8.27
CA GLN A 171 -24.45 -1.06 6.86
C GLN A 171 -23.32 -1.96 6.35
N ALA A 172 -22.06 -1.61 6.66
CA ALA A 172 -20.88 -2.36 6.25
C ALA A 172 -20.79 -3.74 6.93
N VAL A 173 -21.12 -3.83 8.21
CA VAL A 173 -21.18 -5.11 8.95
C VAL A 173 -22.21 -6.04 8.30
N ILE A 174 -23.42 -5.56 8.03
CA ILE A 174 -24.47 -6.39 7.41
C ILE A 174 -24.03 -6.85 6.01
N ALA A 175 -23.57 -5.93 5.17
CA ALA A 175 -23.11 -6.25 3.81
C ALA A 175 -21.94 -7.26 3.83
N ALA A 176 -20.94 -7.03 4.68
CA ALA A 176 -19.78 -7.91 4.78
C ALA A 176 -20.17 -9.31 5.29
N GLY A 177 -21.04 -9.39 6.29
CA GLY A 177 -21.52 -10.67 6.82
C GLY A 177 -22.27 -11.49 5.78
N ILE A 178 -23.17 -10.85 5.02
CA ILE A 178 -23.89 -11.51 3.91
C ILE A 178 -22.91 -11.98 2.83
N ARG A 179 -21.91 -11.16 2.49
CA ARG A 179 -20.96 -11.43 1.41
C ARG A 179 -19.90 -12.48 1.76
N ALA A 180 -19.58 -12.63 3.05
CA ALA A 180 -18.46 -13.44 3.53
C ALA A 180 -18.60 -14.95 3.23
N GLN A 181 -19.82 -15.48 3.12
CA GLN A 181 -20.10 -16.89 2.77
C GLN A 181 -19.15 -17.89 3.46
N SER A 182 -19.03 -17.79 4.79
CA SER A 182 -18.19 -18.67 5.66
C SER A 182 -16.67 -18.45 5.63
N LYS A 183 -16.16 -17.43 4.92
CA LYS A 183 -14.76 -16.99 5.02
C LYS A 183 -14.62 -15.76 5.94
N PRO A 184 -13.44 -15.51 6.52
CA PRO A 184 -13.25 -14.39 7.43
C PRO A 184 -13.41 -13.03 6.75
N VAL A 185 -13.96 -12.08 7.49
CA VAL A 185 -13.98 -10.65 7.14
C VAL A 185 -12.85 -9.93 7.86
N LEU A 186 -12.01 -9.21 7.11
CA LEU A 186 -11.01 -8.31 7.68
C LEU A 186 -11.59 -6.90 7.81
N VAL A 187 -11.59 -6.35 9.01
CA VAL A 187 -12.03 -4.99 9.30
C VAL A 187 -10.82 -4.17 9.75
N ILE A 188 -10.51 -3.12 9.01
CA ILE A 188 -9.39 -2.21 9.26
C ILE A 188 -9.93 -0.90 9.80
N VAL A 189 -9.49 -0.52 11.00
CA VAL A 189 -10.06 0.62 11.74
C VAL A 189 -8.98 1.45 12.43
N LEU A 190 -9.34 2.64 12.91
CA LEU A 190 -8.49 3.35 13.86
C LEU A 190 -8.39 2.55 15.18
N ASN A 191 -7.26 2.65 15.87
CA ASN A 191 -7.04 1.91 17.12
C ASN A 191 -8.13 2.20 18.17
N SER A 192 -8.63 3.44 18.24
CA SER A 192 -9.72 3.85 19.14
C SER A 192 -11.07 3.22 18.80
N LEU A 193 -11.26 2.71 17.58
CA LEU A 193 -12.53 2.21 17.07
C LEU A 193 -12.65 0.68 17.13
N ILE A 194 -11.60 -0.05 17.52
CA ILE A 194 -11.60 -1.53 17.59
C ILE A 194 -12.76 -2.04 18.45
N ILE A 195 -12.88 -1.53 19.68
CA ILE A 195 -13.91 -1.97 20.62
C ILE A 195 -15.31 -1.55 20.14
N ASN A 196 -15.42 -0.39 19.48
CA ASN A 196 -16.69 0.06 18.92
C ASN A 196 -17.16 -0.88 17.80
N TRP A 197 -16.28 -1.21 16.86
CA TRP A 197 -16.57 -2.16 15.78
C TRP A 197 -16.91 -3.55 16.30
N GLN A 198 -16.21 -4.03 17.33
CA GLN A 198 -16.54 -5.30 17.98
C GLN A 198 -17.98 -5.30 18.51
N ARG A 199 -18.40 -4.23 19.20
CA ARG A 199 -19.78 -4.09 19.70
C ARG A 199 -20.80 -4.05 18.57
N GLU A 200 -20.53 -3.30 17.51
CA GLU A 200 -21.42 -3.21 16.33
C GLU A 200 -21.59 -4.57 15.64
N ILE A 201 -20.49 -5.33 15.47
CA ILE A 201 -20.56 -6.69 14.91
C ILE A 201 -21.42 -7.59 15.80
N LEU A 202 -21.22 -7.58 17.12
CA LEU A 202 -21.99 -8.40 18.05
C LEU A 202 -23.46 -7.96 18.17
N MET A 203 -23.77 -6.69 17.92
CA MET A 203 -25.16 -6.20 17.87
C MET A 203 -25.91 -6.70 16.63
N VAL A 204 -25.21 -6.90 15.51
CA VAL A 204 -25.80 -7.43 14.27
C VAL A 204 -25.76 -8.95 14.23
N PHE A 205 -24.65 -9.55 14.65
CA PHE A 205 -24.39 -10.99 14.67
C PHE A 205 -23.94 -11.43 16.07
N PRO A 206 -24.86 -11.71 17.00
CA PRO A 206 -24.54 -12.01 18.41
C PRO A 206 -23.64 -13.23 18.62
N GLN A 207 -23.61 -14.16 17.66
CA GLN A 207 -22.79 -15.38 17.71
C GLN A 207 -21.48 -15.26 16.89
N ALA A 208 -21.12 -14.06 16.44
CA ALA A 208 -19.91 -13.84 15.67
C ALA A 208 -18.66 -14.15 16.50
N GLN A 209 -17.76 -14.96 15.94
CA GLN A 209 -16.42 -15.17 16.47
C GLN A 209 -15.49 -14.07 15.93
N ILE A 210 -14.89 -13.30 16.85
CA ILE A 210 -14.11 -12.10 16.51
C ILE A 210 -12.69 -12.23 17.08
N ALA A 211 -11.68 -12.13 16.21
CA ALA A 211 -10.28 -11.97 16.59
C ALA A 211 -9.87 -10.48 16.53
N LEU A 212 -9.10 -10.03 17.51
CA LEU A 212 -8.63 -8.65 17.60
C LEU A 212 -7.11 -8.59 17.41
N GLN A 213 -6.65 -7.80 16.45
CA GLN A 213 -5.22 -7.52 16.19
C GLN A 213 -4.35 -8.76 15.89
N THR A 214 -4.94 -9.94 15.73
CA THR A 214 -4.26 -11.19 15.41
C THR A 214 -5.04 -11.94 14.34
N PHE A 215 -4.33 -12.70 13.51
CA PHE A 215 -4.96 -13.62 12.59
C PHE A 215 -5.43 -14.88 13.33
N ASP A 216 -6.68 -15.27 13.11
CA ASP A 216 -7.25 -16.54 13.55
C ASP A 216 -8.14 -17.06 12.41
N ALA A 217 -7.77 -18.22 11.86
CA ALA A 217 -8.49 -18.84 10.74
C ALA A 217 -9.89 -19.36 11.15
N GLN A 218 -10.14 -19.55 12.45
CA GLN A 218 -11.45 -19.96 12.96
C GLN A 218 -12.37 -18.77 13.20
N ALA A 219 -11.83 -17.56 13.38
CA ALA A 219 -12.64 -16.38 13.58
C ALA A 219 -13.33 -15.96 12.28
N GLY A 220 -14.65 -15.75 12.33
CA GLY A 220 -15.41 -15.21 11.20
C GLY A 220 -15.12 -13.73 10.92
N TRP A 221 -14.63 -13.01 11.93
CA TRP A 221 -14.32 -11.58 11.87
C TRP A 221 -12.96 -11.30 12.47
N ILE A 222 -12.18 -10.46 11.81
CA ILE A 222 -10.87 -10.02 12.30
C ILE A 222 -10.83 -8.50 12.28
N ILE A 223 -10.60 -7.88 13.43
CA ILE A 223 -10.51 -6.41 13.54
C ILE A 223 -9.06 -6.01 13.81
N VAL A 224 -8.48 -5.24 12.90
CA VAL A 224 -7.08 -4.80 12.95
C VAL A 224 -6.99 -3.29 12.83
N ASN A 225 -5.96 -2.69 13.42
CA ASN A 225 -5.65 -1.29 13.18
C ASN A 225 -4.69 -1.12 11.99
N TYR A 226 -4.57 0.11 11.49
CA TYR A 226 -3.69 0.40 10.34
C TYR A 226 -2.22 0.02 10.54
N GLU A 227 -1.68 0.19 11.75
CA GLU A 227 -0.27 -0.02 12.06
C GLU A 227 0.12 -1.51 11.96
N ARG A 228 -0.82 -2.41 12.21
CA ARG A 228 -0.60 -3.86 12.24
C ARG A 228 -0.93 -4.58 10.95
N LEU A 229 -1.26 -3.87 9.88
CA LEU A 229 -1.62 -4.51 8.60
C LEU A 229 -0.54 -5.44 8.03
N GLY A 230 0.73 -5.20 8.35
CA GLY A 230 1.84 -6.05 7.91
C GLY A 230 1.69 -7.50 8.33
N ASP A 231 1.14 -7.75 9.53
CA ASP A 231 0.92 -9.10 10.08
C ASP A 231 -0.10 -9.91 9.25
N PHE A 232 -0.91 -9.24 8.42
CA PHE A 232 -2.03 -9.84 7.69
C PHE A 232 -1.80 -10.00 6.19
N VAL A 233 -0.72 -9.42 5.64
CA VAL A 233 -0.41 -9.48 4.20
C VAL A 233 -0.28 -10.93 3.72
N MET A 234 0.39 -11.78 4.50
CA MET A 234 0.58 -13.21 4.18
C MET A 234 -0.72 -14.02 4.23
N HIS A 235 -1.73 -13.51 4.93
CA HIS A 235 -3.03 -14.17 5.11
C HIS A 235 -4.12 -13.59 4.20
N ALA A 236 -3.80 -12.61 3.36
CA ALA A 236 -4.76 -11.80 2.61
C ALA A 236 -5.74 -12.64 1.77
N SER A 237 -5.25 -13.70 1.12
CA SER A 237 -6.06 -14.64 0.32
C SER A 237 -7.13 -15.41 1.11
N SER A 238 -7.04 -15.42 2.44
CA SER A 238 -8.02 -16.07 3.32
C SER A 238 -9.29 -15.25 3.48
N PHE A 239 -9.23 -13.92 3.30
CA PHE A 239 -10.35 -13.03 3.53
C PHE A 239 -11.32 -13.01 2.35
N ALA A 240 -12.62 -13.10 2.63
CA ALA A 240 -13.64 -12.87 1.61
C ALA A 240 -13.92 -11.38 1.39
N VAL A 241 -13.89 -10.61 2.47
CA VAL A 241 -14.23 -9.18 2.46
C VAL A 241 -13.20 -8.40 3.28
N MET A 242 -12.77 -7.27 2.74
CA MET A 242 -11.95 -6.27 3.41
C MET A 242 -12.79 -5.01 3.61
N VAL A 243 -13.04 -4.63 4.86
CA VAL A 243 -13.73 -3.40 5.22
C VAL A 243 -12.70 -2.41 5.74
N ILE A 244 -12.69 -1.20 5.22
CA ILE A 244 -11.71 -0.16 5.58
C ILE A 244 -12.46 1.06 6.09
N ASP A 245 -12.37 1.29 7.39
CA ASP A 245 -12.98 2.44 8.06
C ASP A 245 -12.03 3.62 8.07
N GLU A 246 -12.55 4.81 7.79
CA GLU A 246 -11.75 6.00 7.48
C GLU A 246 -10.71 5.75 6.40
N ALA A 247 -11.16 5.20 5.26
CA ALA A 247 -10.30 4.81 4.14
C ALA A 247 -9.38 5.93 3.63
N HIS A 248 -9.76 7.20 3.84
CA HIS A 248 -8.92 8.37 3.52
C HIS A 248 -7.57 8.38 4.25
N ARG A 249 -7.39 7.55 5.29
CA ARG A 249 -6.09 7.35 5.96
C ARG A 249 -5.05 6.71 5.05
N LEU A 250 -5.47 5.92 4.07
CA LEU A 250 -4.60 5.28 3.08
C LEU A 250 -4.32 6.23 1.93
N LYS A 251 -3.69 7.38 2.23
CA LYS A 251 -3.47 8.45 1.25
C LYS A 251 -2.04 8.62 0.78
N GLU A 252 -1.09 8.16 1.58
CA GLU A 252 0.34 8.36 1.32
C GLU A 252 0.95 7.05 0.82
N PRO A 253 1.29 6.93 -0.48
CA PRO A 253 1.81 5.70 -1.07
C PRO A 253 3.12 5.22 -0.41
N THR A 254 3.91 6.13 0.16
CA THR A 254 5.15 5.78 0.86
C THR A 254 4.91 5.13 2.22
N ALA A 255 3.75 5.32 2.85
CA ALA A 255 3.49 4.81 4.19
C ALA A 255 3.35 3.27 4.18
N ALA A 256 3.93 2.61 5.18
CA ALA A 256 3.93 1.14 5.28
C ALA A 256 2.50 0.57 5.36
N TRP A 257 1.62 1.19 6.15
CA TRP A 257 0.21 0.77 6.23
C TRP A 257 -0.54 0.94 4.91
N THR A 258 -0.18 1.94 4.07
CA THR A 258 -0.78 2.11 2.75
C THR A 258 -0.35 0.98 1.84
N ARG A 259 0.94 0.67 1.80
CA ARG A 259 1.47 -0.45 1.02
C ARG A 259 0.83 -1.77 1.43
N HIS A 260 0.83 -2.10 2.72
CA HIS A 260 0.19 -3.33 3.22
C HIS A 260 -1.31 -3.36 2.94
N GLY A 261 -2.02 -2.23 3.05
CA GLY A 261 -3.42 -2.12 2.69
C GLY A 261 -3.66 -2.46 1.21
N PHE A 262 -2.82 -1.95 0.32
CA PHE A 262 -2.88 -2.27 -1.11
C PHE A 262 -2.51 -3.73 -1.41
N ASP A 263 -1.50 -4.29 -0.73
CA ASP A 263 -1.09 -5.69 -0.90
C ASP A 263 -2.21 -6.66 -0.48
N ILE A 264 -2.95 -6.33 0.57
CA ILE A 264 -4.15 -7.07 0.98
C ILE A 264 -5.28 -6.86 -0.03
N ALA A 265 -5.56 -5.62 -0.41
CA ALA A 265 -6.61 -5.27 -1.37
C ALA A 265 -6.42 -5.94 -2.75
N ALA A 266 -5.18 -6.18 -3.16
CA ALA A 266 -4.85 -6.89 -4.39
C ALA A 266 -5.32 -8.36 -4.38
N GLN A 267 -5.36 -8.98 -3.20
CA GLN A 267 -5.73 -10.39 -3.03
C GLN A 267 -7.19 -10.57 -2.58
N VAL A 268 -7.81 -9.54 -1.99
CA VAL A 268 -9.20 -9.58 -1.54
C VAL A 268 -10.13 -8.98 -2.59
N GLN A 269 -11.00 -9.82 -3.14
CA GLN A 269 -11.92 -9.40 -4.20
C GLN A 269 -12.97 -8.40 -3.70
N ASN A 270 -13.54 -8.63 -2.51
CA ASN A 270 -14.60 -7.77 -1.99
C ASN A 270 -14.05 -6.69 -1.05
N ARG A 271 -14.20 -5.42 -1.39
CA ARG A 271 -13.59 -4.30 -0.63
C ARG A 271 -14.58 -3.18 -0.38
N TYR A 272 -14.91 -2.94 0.88
CA TYR A 272 -15.86 -1.92 1.31
C TYR A 272 -15.12 -0.78 1.98
N LEU A 273 -15.09 0.38 1.33
CA LEU A 273 -14.41 1.57 1.83
C LEU A 273 -15.44 2.47 2.51
N LEU A 274 -15.19 2.87 3.75
CA LEU A 274 -16.05 3.78 4.50
C LEU A 274 -15.30 5.07 4.80
N THR A 275 -15.93 6.20 4.54
CA THR A 275 -15.40 7.49 4.99
C THR A 275 -16.52 8.53 5.10
N GLY A 276 -16.47 9.38 6.11
CA GLY A 276 -17.36 10.55 6.18
C GLY A 276 -16.84 11.76 5.38
N THR A 277 -15.61 11.68 4.87
CA THR A 277 -14.89 12.80 4.24
C THR A 277 -14.11 12.28 3.03
N PRO A 278 -14.80 11.95 1.92
CA PRO A 278 -14.17 11.32 0.75
C PRO A 278 -13.20 12.25 0.00
N VAL A 279 -13.32 13.57 0.17
CA VAL A 279 -12.46 14.56 -0.48
C VAL A 279 -11.73 15.35 0.58
N LEU A 280 -10.41 15.18 0.65
CA LEU A 280 -9.53 15.94 1.52
C LEU A 280 -8.55 16.70 0.64
N ASN A 281 -8.80 18.01 0.44
CA ASN A 281 -7.91 19.10 -0.01
C ASN A 281 -6.93 18.89 -1.20
N ARG A 282 -6.70 17.67 -1.71
CA ARG A 282 -5.67 17.28 -2.68
C ARG A 282 -6.18 16.09 -3.51
N GLU A 283 -5.97 16.19 -4.81
CA GLU A 283 -6.48 15.28 -5.82
C GLU A 283 -5.83 13.89 -5.73
N ALA A 284 -4.58 13.85 -5.26
CA ALA A 284 -3.85 12.61 -4.97
C ALA A 284 -4.54 11.73 -3.90
N GLU A 285 -5.25 12.33 -2.93
CA GLU A 285 -5.97 11.57 -1.91
C GLU A 285 -7.18 10.84 -2.51
N LEU A 286 -7.93 11.54 -3.39
CA LEU A 286 -9.04 10.94 -4.13
C LEU A 286 -8.54 9.86 -5.10
N HIS A 287 -7.44 10.11 -5.81
CA HIS A 287 -6.82 9.13 -6.71
C HIS A 287 -6.48 7.83 -5.97
N THR A 288 -5.91 7.94 -4.78
CA THR A 288 -5.54 6.76 -3.98
C THR A 288 -6.78 5.96 -3.54
N LEU A 289 -7.87 6.63 -3.15
CA LEU A 289 -9.15 5.96 -2.85
C LEU A 289 -9.74 5.26 -4.09
N LEU A 290 -9.68 5.90 -5.25
CA LEU A 290 -10.14 5.32 -6.51
C LEU A 290 -9.30 4.09 -6.89
N ARG A 291 -7.97 4.14 -6.70
CA ARG A 291 -7.09 2.97 -6.87
C ARG A 291 -7.45 1.83 -5.94
N LEU A 292 -7.65 2.13 -4.66
CA LEU A 292 -7.95 1.13 -3.64
C LEU A 292 -9.32 0.47 -3.84
N SER A 293 -10.31 1.21 -4.35
CA SER A 293 -11.59 0.63 -4.75
C SER A 293 -11.48 -0.23 -6.02
N GLY A 294 -10.44 -0.03 -6.84
CA GLY A 294 -10.33 -0.63 -8.16
C GLY A 294 -11.21 0.05 -9.20
N HIS A 295 -11.59 1.32 -8.97
CA HIS A 295 -12.33 2.11 -9.93
C HIS A 295 -11.47 2.33 -11.20
N PRO A 296 -12.04 2.25 -12.42
CA PRO A 296 -11.26 2.41 -13.66
C PRO A 296 -10.45 3.71 -13.72
N ILE A 297 -11.02 4.81 -13.23
CA ILE A 297 -10.33 6.11 -13.15
C ILE A 297 -9.10 6.06 -12.23
N GLY A 298 -9.12 5.24 -11.18
CA GLY A 298 -7.97 5.06 -10.31
C GLY A 298 -6.80 4.36 -11.00
N GLN A 299 -7.04 3.60 -12.07
CA GLN A 299 -5.96 2.91 -12.80
C GLN A 299 -5.11 3.86 -13.64
N LEU A 300 -5.59 5.09 -13.87
CA LEU A 300 -4.80 6.12 -14.54
C LEU A 300 -3.57 6.45 -13.69
N PRO A 301 -2.41 6.71 -14.31
CA PRO A 301 -1.29 7.36 -13.66
C PRO A 301 -1.71 8.66 -12.96
N LEU A 302 -1.05 9.01 -11.85
CA LEU A 302 -1.47 10.16 -11.03
C LEU A 302 -1.41 11.48 -11.81
N ASN A 303 -0.39 11.66 -12.64
CA ASN A 303 -0.25 12.82 -13.53
C ASN A 303 -1.43 12.93 -14.52
N GLU A 304 -1.80 11.84 -15.21
CA GLU A 304 -2.94 11.84 -16.14
C GLU A 304 -4.26 12.10 -15.41
N PHE A 305 -4.43 11.53 -14.22
CA PHE A 305 -5.58 11.81 -13.36
C PHE A 305 -5.67 13.30 -13.02
N CYS A 306 -4.56 13.90 -12.58
CA CYS A 306 -4.52 15.33 -12.25
C CYS A 306 -4.81 16.21 -13.47
N GLU A 307 -4.20 15.94 -14.63
CA GLU A 307 -4.46 16.71 -15.85
C GLU A 307 -5.93 16.70 -16.27
N ARG A 308 -6.61 15.54 -16.15
CA ARG A 308 -8.03 15.42 -16.52
C ARG A 308 -8.99 15.98 -15.49
N PHE A 309 -8.71 15.82 -14.19
CA PHE A 309 -9.73 16.00 -13.14
C PHE A 309 -9.38 17.07 -12.11
N ALA A 310 -8.11 17.48 -11.98
CA ALA A 310 -7.69 18.55 -11.06
C ALA A 310 -7.71 19.93 -11.73
N GLY A 311 -7.71 19.99 -13.06
CA GLY A 311 -7.36 21.20 -13.81
C GLY A 311 -5.86 21.45 -13.73
N SER A 312 -5.27 21.95 -14.82
CA SER A 312 -3.85 22.36 -14.78
C SER A 312 -3.66 23.51 -13.78
N PRO A 313 -2.56 23.54 -13.02
CA PRO A 313 -2.20 24.72 -12.22
C PRO A 313 -1.99 25.97 -13.08
#